data_AF-A0A9E0GHU4-F1
#
_entry.id   AF-A0A9E0GHU4-F1
#
_cell.length_a   1.000
_cell.length_b   1.000
_cell.length_c   1.000
_cell.angle_alpha   90.00
_cell.angle_beta   90.00
_cell.angle_gamma   90.00
#
_symmetry.space_group_name_H-M   'P 1'
#
loop_
_entity.id
_entity.type
_entity.pdbx_description
1 polymer ?
#
loop_
_entity_poly.entity_id
_entity_poly.type
_entity_poly.pdbx_seq_one_letter_code
_entity_poly.pdbx_strand_id
1 'polypeptide(L)'
;MIQTYRALLQGNRLEWLEEIPKSMADKTSFPVQVTIDTQDRDETKAEDERERQKRVLLLLELLSQTGAFSDIQDASAWQREIRLDRPLPNRS
;
A
#
# COMPACT_ATOMS: atom_id res chain seq x y z
N MET A 1 -15.44 -18.32 -30.42
CA MET A 1 -14.03 -17.86 -30.38
C MET A 1 -13.99 -16.56 -29.59
N ILE A 2 -13.11 -16.43 -28.60
CA ILE A 2 -12.95 -15.22 -27.79
C ILE A 2 -11.75 -14.45 -28.35
N GLN A 3 -11.92 -13.15 -28.59
CA GLN A 3 -10.83 -12.26 -28.98
C GLN A 3 -10.62 -11.26 -27.84
N THR A 4 -9.38 -11.18 -27.37
CA THR A 4 -8.99 -10.27 -26.29
C THR A 4 -8.37 -9.04 -26.90
N TYR A 5 -8.85 -7.86 -26.49
CA TYR A 5 -8.38 -6.58 -26.97
C TYR A 5 -7.90 -5.73 -25.81
N ARG A 6 -6.88 -4.90 -26.04
CA ARG A 6 -6.32 -4.00 -25.03
C ARG A 6 -6.91 -2.60 -25.22
N ALA A 7 -7.48 -2.07 -24.15
CA ALA A 7 -8.06 -0.74 -24.11
C ALA A 7 -7.72 -0.06 -22.79
N LEU A 8 -7.69 1.27 -22.80
CA LEU A 8 -7.69 2.09 -21.60
C LEU A 8 -9.13 2.40 -21.20
N LEU A 9 -9.45 2.19 -19.91
CA LEU A 9 -10.71 2.60 -19.32
C LEU A 9 -10.55 4.00 -18.71
N GLN A 10 -11.05 5.02 -19.42
CA GLN A 10 -11.12 6.40 -18.92
C GLN A 10 -12.53 6.69 -18.40
N GLY A 11 -12.70 6.62 -17.08
CA GLY A 11 -14.01 6.80 -16.45
C GLY A 11 -15.01 5.74 -16.92
N ASN A 12 -15.92 6.12 -17.83
CA ASN A 12 -16.91 5.24 -18.44
C ASN A 12 -16.66 4.93 -19.93
N ARG A 13 -15.54 5.37 -20.50
CA ARG A 13 -15.20 5.17 -21.92
C ARG A 13 -14.00 4.23 -22.06
N LEU A 14 -14.12 3.26 -22.97
CA LEU A 14 -13.00 2.43 -23.41
C LEU A 14 -12.36 3.06 -24.65
N GLU A 15 -11.06 3.30 -24.59
CA GLU A 15 -10.24 3.74 -25.72
C GLU A 15 -9.29 2.63 -26.13
N TRP A 16 -9.39 2.18 -27.38
CA TRP A 16 -8.52 1.12 -27.90
C TRP A 16 -7.08 1.61 -27.99
N LEU A 17 -6.16 0.80 -27.48
CA LEU A 17 -4.72 1.07 -27.61
C LEU A 17 -4.17 0.63 -28.98
N GLU A 18 -4.89 -0.27 -29.65
CA GLU A 18 -4.52 -0.87 -30.92
C GLU A 18 -5.52 -0.49 -32.02
N GLU A 19 -5.21 -0.86 -33.26
CA GLU A 19 -6.12 -0.64 -34.39
C GLU A 19 -7.49 -1.27 -34.14
N ILE A 20 -8.54 -0.50 -34.39
CA ILE A 20 -9.92 -0.96 -34.25
C ILE A 20 -10.12 -2.17 -35.15
N PRO A 21 -10.54 -3.33 -34.61
CA PRO A 21 -10.82 -4.51 -35.40
C PRO A 21 -11.81 -4.19 -36.51
N LYS A 22 -11.46 -4.53 -37.75
CA LYS A 22 -12.30 -4.27 -38.93
C LYS A 22 -13.70 -4.89 -38.80
N SER A 23 -13.84 -5.96 -38.00
CA SER A 23 -15.10 -6.61 -37.65
C SER A 23 -16.03 -5.76 -36.77
N MET A 24 -15.50 -4.72 -36.11
CA MET A 24 -16.26 -3.76 -35.29
C MET A 24 -16.55 -2.44 -36.02
N ALA A 25 -15.98 -2.22 -37.21
CA ALA A 25 -16.20 -0.98 -37.98
C ALA A 25 -17.64 -0.82 -38.48
N ASP A 26 -18.36 -1.93 -38.69
CA ASP A 26 -19.70 -1.93 -39.30
C ASP A 26 -20.87 -1.99 -38.29
N LYS A 27 -20.58 -2.13 -36.99
CA LYS A 27 -21.61 -2.30 -35.93
C LYS A 27 -21.41 -1.32 -34.79
N THR A 28 -22.50 -0.63 -34.43
CA THR A 28 -22.52 0.49 -33.47
C THR A 28 -22.29 0.09 -32.01
N SER A 29 -22.53 -1.17 -31.63
CA SER A 29 -22.37 -1.62 -30.23
C SER A 29 -22.16 -3.13 -30.11
N PHE A 30 -21.20 -3.54 -29.27
CA PHE A 30 -20.97 -4.93 -28.89
C PHE A 30 -20.96 -5.08 -27.37
N PRO A 31 -21.55 -6.16 -26.81
CA PRO A 31 -21.41 -6.46 -25.39
C PRO A 31 -19.96 -6.87 -25.11
N VAL A 32 -19.31 -6.20 -24.15
CA VAL A 32 -17.93 -6.46 -23.76
C VAL A 32 -17.84 -6.78 -22.27
N GLN A 33 -16.97 -7.72 -21.91
CA GLN A 33 -16.58 -7.99 -20.53
C GLN A 33 -15.26 -7.29 -20.26
N VAL A 34 -15.23 -6.41 -19.27
CA VAL A 34 -14.01 -5.66 -18.89
C VAL A 34 -13.38 -6.32 -17.68
N THR A 35 -12.16 -6.81 -17.84
CA THR A 35 -11.32 -7.28 -16.73
C THR A 35 -10.29 -6.20 -16.46
N ILE A 36 -10.30 -5.64 -15.24
CA ILE A 36 -9.34 -4.63 -14.81
C ILE A 36 -8.21 -5.35 -14.08
N ASP A 37 -7.00 -5.27 -14.62
CA ASP A 37 -5.82 -5.74 -13.92
C ASP A 37 -5.45 -4.72 -12.82
N THR A 38 -5.56 -5.13 -11.56
CA THR A 38 -5.25 -4.28 -10.40
C THR A 38 -3.90 -4.59 -9.78
N GLN A 39 -3.11 -5.50 -10.36
CA GLN A 39 -1.86 -5.98 -9.77
C GLN A 39 -0.86 -4.84 -9.46
N ASP A 40 -0.77 -3.82 -10.33
CA ASP A 40 0.18 -2.71 -10.13
C ASP A 40 -0.21 -1.74 -8.98
N ARG A 41 -1.48 -1.65 -8.57
CA ARG A 41 -1.90 -0.63 -7.58
C ARG A 41 -1.58 -0.98 -6.13
N ASP A 42 -1.52 -2.27 -5.81
CA ASP A 42 -1.20 -2.72 -4.45
C ASP A 42 0.30 -2.87 -4.24
N GLU A 43 1.06 -3.18 -5.29
CA GLU A 43 2.52 -3.33 -5.21
C GLU A 43 3.22 -2.01 -4.85
N THR A 44 2.79 -0.88 -5.42
CA THR A 44 3.41 0.43 -5.12
C THR A 44 3.23 0.83 -3.65
N LYS A 45 2.05 0.55 -3.07
CA LYS A 45 1.79 0.84 -1.64
C LYS A 45 2.57 -0.11 -0.73
N ALA A 46 2.68 -1.38 -1.11
CA ALA A 46 3.44 -2.36 -0.35
C ALA A 46 4.96 -2.08 -0.40
N GLU A 47 5.46 -1.59 -1.53
CA GLU A 47 6.86 -1.20 -1.70
C GLU A 47 7.18 0.07 -0.90
N ASP A 48 6.29 1.08 -0.92
CA ASP A 48 6.41 2.28 -0.09
C ASP A 48 6.44 1.96 1.42
N GLU A 49 5.62 1.01 1.87
CA GLU A 49 5.58 0.55 3.26
C GLU A 49 6.89 -0.14 3.67
N ARG A 50 7.40 -1.05 2.82
CA ARG A 50 8.67 -1.76 3.09
C ARG A 50 9.85 -0.80 3.15
N GLU A 51 9.93 0.16 2.23
CA GLU A 51 10.98 1.17 2.25
C GLU A 51 10.87 2.10 3.47
N ARG A 52 9.65 2.44 3.90
CA ARG A 52 9.44 3.16 5.17
C ARG A 52 9.96 2.36 6.36
N GLN A 53 9.61 1.08 6.45
CA GLN A 53 10.04 0.20 7.55
C GLN A 53 11.56 0.09 7.63
N LYS A 54 12.25 -0.08 6.49
CA LYS A 54 13.71 -0.09 6.42
C LYS A 54 14.33 1.20 6.96
N ARG A 55 13.80 2.36 6.54
CA ARG A 55 14.27 3.68 7.04
C ARG A 55 14.08 3.82 8.54
N VAL A 56 12.94 3.38 9.08
CA VAL A 56 12.68 3.40 10.53
C VAL A 56 13.66 2.51 11.29
N LEU A 57 13.90 1.29 10.80
CA LEU A 57 14.86 0.38 11.44
C LEU A 57 16.28 0.95 11.47
N LEU A 58 16.74 1.54 10.36
CA LEU A 58 18.04 2.19 10.28
C LEU A 58 18.17 3.36 11.27
N LEU A 59 17.12 4.18 11.41
CA LEU A 59 17.10 5.28 12.38
C LEU A 59 17.12 4.77 13.82
N LEU A 60 16.39 3.71 14.12
CA LEU A 60 16.39 3.09 15.46
C LEU A 60 17.76 2.49 15.78
N GLU A 61 18.43 1.87 14.81
CA GLU A 61 19.79 1.34 14.97
C GLU A 61 20.78 2.47 15.26
N LEU A 62 20.76 3.54 14.45
CA LEU A 62 21.60 4.71 14.68
C LEU A 62 21.35 5.34 16.06
N LEU A 63 20.07 5.47 16.45
CA LEU A 63 19.68 6.02 17.74
C LEU A 63 20.24 5.17 18.89
N SER A 64 20.22 3.84 18.78
CA SER A 64 20.78 2.95 19.81
C SER A 64 22.29 3.15 20.01
N GLN A 65 23.03 3.48 18.94
CA GLN A 65 24.46 3.73 18.99
C GLN A 65 24.82 5.08 19.64
N THR A 66 23.90 6.05 19.63
CA THR A 66 24.15 7.37 20.21
C THR A 66 24.15 7.38 21.74
N GLY A 67 23.70 6.30 22.38
CA GLY A 67 23.56 6.27 23.83
C GLY A 67 22.52 7.28 24.36
N ALA A 68 21.58 7.75 23.53
CA ALA A 68 20.58 8.76 23.92
C ALA A 68 19.75 8.42 25.16
N PHE A 69 19.73 7.14 25.55
CA PHE A 69 19.02 6.62 26.73
C PHE A 69 19.96 6.01 27.77
N SER A 70 21.27 6.28 27.73
CA SER A 70 22.26 5.72 28.67
C SER A 70 22.01 6.09 30.13
N ASP A 71 21.34 7.22 30.35
CA ASP A 71 21.00 7.70 31.70
C ASP A 71 19.80 6.94 32.31
N ILE A 72 19.08 6.15 31.49
CA ILE A 72 17.98 5.31 31.95
C ILE A 72 18.55 3.97 32.43
N GLN A 73 18.76 3.84 33.73
CA GLN A 73 19.34 2.63 34.32
C GLN A 73 18.37 1.43 34.35
N ASP A 74 17.08 1.69 34.56
CA ASP A 74 16.02 0.69 34.47
C ASP A 74 14.90 1.22 33.57
N ALA A 75 14.90 0.75 32.32
CA ALA A 75 13.91 1.13 31.33
C ALA A 75 12.48 0.77 31.75
N SER A 76 12.30 -0.32 32.52
CA SER A 76 10.99 -0.75 32.99
C SER A 76 10.48 0.13 34.13
N ALA A 77 11.35 0.51 35.07
CA ALA A 77 11.01 1.46 36.12
C ALA A 77 10.69 2.84 35.55
N TRP A 78 11.55 3.35 34.65
CA TRP A 78 11.31 4.61 33.93
C TRP A 78 9.99 4.59 33.17
N GLN A 79 9.69 3.50 32.46
CA GLN A 79 8.42 3.38 31.74
C GLN A 79 7.21 3.40 32.68
N ARG A 80 7.29 2.77 33.86
CA ARG A 80 6.22 2.79 34.88
C ARG A 80 6.05 4.18 35.49
N GLU A 81 7.13 4.91 35.72
CA GLU A 81 7.12 6.27 36.25
C GLU A 81 6.49 7.27 35.26
N ILE A 82 6.89 7.20 33.98
CA ILE A 82 6.34 8.04 32.91
C ILE A 82 4.89 7.67 32.61
N ARG A 83 4.58 6.38 32.59
CA ARG A 83 3.21 5.87 32.49
C ARG A 83 2.60 5.78 33.89
N LEU A 84 2.57 6.89 34.64
CA LEU A 84 1.84 7.05 35.91
C LEU A 84 0.65 6.10 35.94
N ASP A 85 0.80 4.97 36.65
CA ASP A 85 0.01 3.74 36.50
C ASP A 85 -1.45 4.06 36.17
N ARG A 86 -1.77 4.18 34.88
CA ARG A 86 -3.12 4.57 34.46
C ARG A 86 -3.93 3.31 34.71
N PRO A 87 -4.89 3.32 35.66
CA PRO A 87 -5.68 2.13 35.92
C PRO A 87 -6.30 1.71 34.59
N LEU A 88 -6.03 0.46 34.20
CA LEU A 88 -6.65 -0.12 33.02
C LEU A 88 -8.17 -0.05 33.25
N PRO A 89 -8.94 0.65 32.40
CA PRO A 89 -10.39 0.57 32.51
C PRO A 89 -10.80 -0.89 32.30
N ASN A 90 -11.59 -1.44 33.24
CA ASN A 90 -12.16 -2.79 33.24
C ASN A 90 -11.17 -3.97 33.42
N ARG A 91 -10.42 -4.00 34.52
CA ARG A 91 -10.00 -5.28 35.11
C ARG A 91 -10.60 -5.41 36.51
N SER A 92 -11.70 -6.14 36.60
CA SER A 92 -12.25 -6.74 37.82
C SER A 92 -11.46 -7.97 38.23
#